data_AF-A0A1M5NAQ3-F1
#
_entry.id   AF-A0A1M5NAQ3-F1
#
_cell.length_a   1.000
_cell.length_b   1.000
_cell.length_c   1.000
_cell.angle_alpha   90.00
_cell.angle_beta   90.00
_cell.angle_gamma   90.00
#
_symmetry.space_group_name_H-M   'P 1'
#
loop_
_entity.id
_entity.type
_entity.pdbx_description
1 polymer ?
#
loop_
_entity_poly.entity_id
_entity_poly.type
_entity_poly.pdbx_seq_one_letter_code
_entity_poly.pdbx_strand_id
1 'polypeptide(L)'
;MCHVSPSESEPEIVVSAAVALTVRTLAAKCGAPPETILHRLVSLGVAVEHSLRHGRRCSVPDGRSTVHVSASRTTNRPIVP
;
A
#
# COMPACT_ATOMS: atom_id res chain seq x y z
N MET A 1 -42.40 -1.42 -6.41
CA MET A 1 -41.15 -2.01 -5.89
C MET A 1 -39.99 -1.24 -6.53
N CYS A 2 -39.31 -0.38 -5.79
CA CYS A 2 -38.20 0.41 -6.32
C CYS A 2 -36.89 -0.32 -6.01
N HIS A 3 -36.17 -0.72 -7.06
CA HIS A 3 -34.83 -1.27 -6.95
C HIS A 3 -33.88 -0.15 -6.52
N VAL A 4 -33.47 -0.16 -5.24
CA VAL A 4 -32.35 0.66 -4.77
C VAL A 4 -31.09 -0.06 -5.25
N SER A 5 -30.41 0.53 -6.24
CA SER A 5 -29.08 0.06 -6.65
C SER A 5 -28.14 0.23 -5.46
N PRO A 6 -27.30 -0.75 -5.11
CA PRO A 6 -26.29 -0.53 -4.09
C PRO A 6 -25.39 0.59 -4.58
N SER A 7 -25.33 1.71 -3.84
CA SER A 7 -24.23 2.65 -3.97
C SER A 7 -22.96 1.85 -3.74
N GLU A 8 -22.22 1.56 -4.81
CA GLU A 8 -20.79 1.28 -4.73
C GLU A 8 -20.15 2.54 -4.15
N SER A 9 -20.11 2.62 -2.82
CA SER A 9 -19.26 3.58 -2.14
C SER A 9 -17.85 3.25 -2.60
N GLU A 10 -17.29 4.11 -3.46
CA GLU A 10 -15.88 4.02 -3.84
C GLU A 10 -15.06 3.89 -2.55
N PRO A 11 -14.05 3.00 -2.50
CA PRO A 11 -13.28 2.82 -1.29
C PRO A 11 -12.67 4.16 -0.87
N GLU A 12 -13.15 4.71 0.24
CA GLU A 12 -12.61 5.94 0.80
C GLU A 12 -11.19 5.65 1.28
N ILE A 13 -10.19 6.16 0.56
CA ILE A 13 -8.79 6.04 0.96
C ILE A 13 -8.56 7.00 2.13
N VAL A 14 -8.70 6.49 3.35
CA VAL A 14 -8.37 7.25 4.56
C VAL A 14 -6.86 7.41 4.67
N VAL A 15 -6.36 8.59 4.30
CA VAL A 15 -4.94 8.93 4.37
C VAL A 15 -4.63 9.49 5.75
N SER A 16 -3.78 8.80 6.51
CA SER A 16 -3.33 9.33 7.81
C SER A 16 -2.48 10.60 7.63
N ALA A 17 -2.42 11.45 8.65
CA ALA A 17 -1.65 12.71 8.59
C ALA A 17 -0.17 12.49 8.19
N ALA A 18 0.43 11.36 8.60
CA ALA A 18 1.79 10.99 8.22
C ALA A 18 1.92 10.68 6.72
N VAL A 19 0.93 9.98 6.14
CA VAL A 19 0.91 9.69 4.71
C VAL A 19 0.67 10.97 3.92
N ALA A 20 -0.23 11.85 4.38
CA ALA A 20 -0.48 13.14 3.74
C ALA A 20 0.78 14.02 3.70
N LEU A 21 1.54 14.09 4.80
CA LEU A 21 2.82 14.81 4.85
C LEU A 21 3.86 14.21 3.89
N THR A 22 3.93 12.87 3.83
CA THR A 22 4.84 12.16 2.93
C THR A 22 4.51 12.44 1.47
N VAL A 23 3.22 12.36 1.09
CA VAL A 23 2.73 12.66 -0.25
C VAL A 23 3.09 14.09 -0.65
N ARG A 24 2.82 15.08 0.22
CA ARG A 24 3.17 16.49 -0.05
C ARG A 24 4.68 16.69 -0.23
N THR A 25 5.48 16.03 0.61
CA THR A 25 6.95 16.12 0.52
C THR A 25 7.47 15.53 -0.79
N LEU A 26 6.94 14.37 -1.19
CA LEU A 26 7.32 13.71 -2.44
C LEU A 26 6.83 14.49 -3.67
N ALA A 27 5.62 15.06 -3.61
CA ALA A 27 5.08 15.91 -4.67
C ALA A 27 5.99 17.10 -4.97
N ALA A 28 6.45 17.79 -3.92
CA ALA A 28 7.38 18.91 -4.04
C ALA A 28 8.74 18.46 -4.61
N LYS A 29 9.30 17.34 -4.14
CA LYS A 29 10.60 16.82 -4.61
C LYS A 29 10.56 16.34 -6.06
N CYS A 30 9.46 15.72 -6.47
CA CYS A 30 9.32 15.15 -7.81
C CYS A 30 8.73 16.13 -8.83
N GLY A 31 8.29 17.32 -8.40
CA GLY A 31 7.61 18.28 -9.26
C GLY A 31 6.31 17.72 -9.85
N ALA A 32 5.57 16.92 -9.06
CA ALA A 32 4.37 16.21 -9.51
C ALA A 32 3.17 16.51 -8.60
N PRO A 33 1.93 16.43 -9.10
CA PRO A 33 0.73 16.61 -8.28
C PRO A 33 0.64 15.58 -7.13
N PRO A 34 0.14 15.96 -5.94
CA PRO A 34 -0.07 15.04 -4.82
C PRO A 34 -0.87 13.79 -5.18
N GLU A 35 -1.89 13.92 -6.03
CA GLU A 35 -2.75 12.81 -6.48
C GLU A 35 -1.92 11.79 -7.26
N THR A 36 -1.00 12.25 -8.12
CA THR A 36 -0.10 11.37 -8.88
C THR A 36 0.83 10.60 -7.96
N ILE A 37 1.35 11.24 -6.92
CA ILE A 37 2.21 10.59 -5.92
C ILE A 37 1.40 9.53 -5.15
N LEU A 38 0.19 9.88 -4.71
CA LEU A 38 -0.69 8.97 -4.00
C LEU A 38 -1.00 7.72 -4.85
N HIS A 39 -1.37 7.90 -6.11
CA HIS A 39 -1.61 6.79 -7.05
C HIS A 39 -0.39 5.87 -7.20
N ARG A 40 0.82 6.44 -7.29
CA ARG A 40 2.07 5.67 -7.36
C ARG A 40 2.33 4.87 -6.08
N LEU A 41 2.12 5.48 -4.91
CA LEU A 41 2.28 4.81 -3.62
C LEU A 41 1.27 3.66 -3.44
N VAL A 42 0.01 3.89 -3.82
CA VAL A 42 -1.03 2.85 -3.80
C VAL A 42 -0.67 1.69 -4.74
N SER A 43 -0.26 2.00 -5.98
CA SER A 43 0.15 0.98 -6.96
C SER A 43 1.34 0.15 -6.46
N LEU A 44 2.32 0.81 -5.83
CA LEU A 44 3.46 0.13 -5.21
C LEU A 44 3.01 -0.78 -4.06
N GLY A 45 2.12 -0.29 -3.20
CA GLY A 45 1.54 -1.06 -2.10
C GLY A 45 0.85 -2.33 -2.59
N VAL A 46 0.01 -2.22 -3.63
CA VAL A 46 -0.68 -3.36 -4.26
C VAL A 46 0.32 -4.36 -4.85
N ALA A 47 1.36 -3.90 -5.54
CA ALA A 47 2.37 -4.78 -6.13
C ALA A 47 3.18 -5.55 -5.07
N VAL A 48 3.53 -4.87 -3.97
CA VAL A 48 4.20 -5.49 -2.81
C VAL A 48 3.29 -6.52 -2.17
N GLU A 49 2.04 -6.13 -1.85
CA GLU A 49 1.06 -7.01 -1.23
C GLU A 49 0.79 -8.27 -2.07
N HIS A 50 0.58 -8.09 -3.37
CA HIS A 50 0.45 -9.19 -4.32
C HIS A 50 1.68 -10.11 -4.32
N SER A 51 2.89 -9.56 -4.29
CA SER A 51 4.12 -10.36 -4.23
C SER A 51 4.19 -11.19 -2.95
N LEU A 52 3.88 -10.58 -1.81
CA LEU A 52 3.90 -11.23 -0.50
C LEU A 52 2.85 -12.33 -0.38
N ARG A 53 1.63 -12.12 -0.89
CA ARG A 53 0.57 -13.15 -0.94
C ARG A 53 0.98 -14.40 -1.69
N HIS A 54 1.83 -14.24 -2.71
CA HIS A 54 2.35 -15.36 -3.51
C HIS A 54 3.67 -15.93 -2.97
N GLY A 55 4.08 -15.53 -1.76
CA GLY A 55 5.34 -15.97 -1.15
C GLY A 55 6.58 -15.50 -1.92
N ARG A 56 6.45 -14.50 -2.80
CA ARG A 56 7.59 -13.92 -3.53
C ARG A 56 8.24 -12.86 -2.67
N ARG A 57 9.58 -12.85 -2.69
CA ARG A 57 10.37 -11.73 -2.14
C ARG A 57 10.31 -10.58 -3.13
N CYS A 58 10.10 -9.37 -2.64
CA CYS A 58 10.16 -8.15 -3.44
C CYS A 58 11.16 -7.16 -2.84
N SER A 59 11.65 -6.27 -3.69
CA SER A 59 12.65 -5.26 -3.36
C SER A 59 12.01 -3.89 -3.52
N VAL A 60 11.98 -3.10 -2.45
CA VAL A 60 11.36 -1.77 -2.42
C VAL A 60 12.44 -0.71 -2.19
N PRO A 61 12.60 0.27 -3.09
CA PRO A 61 13.54 1.35 -2.89
C PRO A 61 13.06 2.28 -1.76
N ASP A 62 13.94 2.62 -0.82
CA ASP A 62 13.65 3.51 0.31
C ASP A 62 14.26 4.93 0.15
N GLY A 63 14.87 5.19 -1.00
CA GLY A 63 15.49 6.46 -1.36
C GLY A 63 17.00 6.55 -1.08
N ARG A 64 17.60 5.59 -0.38
CA ARG A 64 19.06 5.47 -0.23
C ARG A 64 19.58 4.06 -0.50
N SER A 65 18.71 3.07 -0.35
CA SER A 65 18.98 1.65 -0.50
C SER A 65 17.73 0.94 -1.05
N THR A 66 17.78 -0.38 -1.02
CA THR A 66 16.66 -1.26 -1.36
C THR A 66 16.35 -2.14 -0.15
N VAL A 67 15.11 -2.06 0.33
CA VAL A 67 14.60 -2.93 1.38
C VAL A 67 14.04 -4.20 0.75
N HIS A 68 14.50 -5.35 1.21
CA HIS A 68 13.94 -6.62 0.81
C HIS A 68 12.78 -7.01 1.72
N VAL A 69 11.61 -7.18 1.12
CA VAL A 69 10.40 -7.56 1.81
C VAL A 69 10.06 -8.99 1.41
N SER A 70 9.88 -9.85 2.40
CA SER A 70 9.45 -11.23 2.22
C SER A 70 8.33 -11.52 3.21
N ALA A 71 7.35 -12.32 2.78
CA ALA A 71 6.31 -12.78 3.66
C ALA A 71 6.90 -13.80 4.64
N SER A 72 7.11 -13.40 5.90
CA SER A 72 7.40 -14.35 6.96
C SER A 72 6.13 -15.13 7.24
N ARG A 73 6.09 -16.41 6.83
CA ARG A 73 5.10 -17.34 7.37
C ARG A 73 5.49 -17.62 8.81
N THR A 74 5.02 -16.80 9.75
CA THR A 74 4.93 -17.20 11.14
C THR A 74 3.91 -18.34 11.16
N THR A 75 4.39 -19.58 11.08
CA THR A 75 3.60 -20.72 11.52
C THR A 75 3.34 -20.45 12.99
N ASN A 76 2.15 -19.94 13.32
CA ASN A 76 1.58 -20.13 14.64
C ASN A 76 1.49 -21.65 14.81
N ARG A 77 2.58 -22.28 15.25
CA ARG A 77 2.48 -23.63 15.79
C ARG A 77 1.54 -23.45 16.99
N PRO A 78 0.36 -24.11 17.01
CA PRO A 78 -0.40 -24.15 18.24
C PRO A 78 0.56 -24.69 19.30
N ILE A 79 0.78 -23.90 20.35
CA ILE A 79 1.46 -24.35 21.55
C ILE A 79 0.51 -25.41 22.13
N VAL A 80 0.77 -26.68 21.80
CA VAL A 80 0.05 -27.80 22.39
C VAL A 80 0.65 -27.99 23.78
N PRO A 81 -0.12 -27.84 24.87
CA PRO A 81 0.34 -28.10 26.23
C PRO A 81 0.66 -29.57 26.46
#